data_AF-A0AAU2E2T6-F1
#
_entry.id   AF-A0AAU2E2T6-F1
#
_cell.length_a   1.000
_cell.length_b   1.000
_cell.length_c   1.000
_cell.angle_alpha   90.00
_cell.angle_beta   90.00
_cell.angle_gamma   90.00
#
_symmetry.space_group_name_H-M   'P 1'
#
loop_
_entity.id
_entity.type
_entity.pdbx_description
1 polymer ?
#
loop_
_entity_poly.entity_id
_entity_poly.type
_entity_poly.pdbx_seq_one_letter_code
_entity_poly.pdbx_strand_id
1 'polypeptide(L)'
;MTRWRHTVRGTVQADMKRSQLKRVQDFQARHQEPAHTALTALKDAAVSGDNVFAVLMDAARVCSLQQITDAFFEVGGQYRRNV
;
A
#
# COMPACT_ATOMS: atom_id res chain seq x y z
N MET A 1 -18.98 -25.58 26.58
CA MET A 1 -17.62 -25.00 26.57
C MET A 1 -17.18 -24.43 25.20
N THR A 2 -18.08 -24.14 24.26
CA THR A 2 -17.74 -23.64 22.90
C THR A 2 -17.97 -22.13 22.71
N ARG A 3 -18.90 -21.53 23.46
CA ARG A 3 -19.27 -20.11 23.34
C ARG A 3 -18.12 -19.12 23.59
N TRP A 4 -17.24 -19.41 24.55
CA TRP A 4 -16.07 -18.56 24.86
C TRP A 4 -15.01 -18.53 23.76
N ARG A 5 -14.89 -19.58 22.96
CA ARG A 5 -13.83 -19.73 21.96
C ARG A 5 -14.07 -18.88 20.71
N HIS A 6 -15.32 -18.59 20.38
CA HIS A 6 -15.70 -17.71 19.26
C HIS A 6 -15.54 -16.23 19.62
N THR A 7 -15.93 -15.82 20.83
CA THR A 7 -15.80 -14.43 21.29
C THR A 7 -14.35 -13.99 21.40
N VAL A 8 -13.48 -14.82 21.99
CA VAL A 8 -12.04 -14.52 22.12
C VAL A 8 -11.35 -14.47 20.75
N ARG A 9 -11.73 -15.34 19.80
CA ARG A 9 -11.19 -15.27 18.43
C ARG A 9 -11.57 -13.97 17.72
N GLY A 10 -12.80 -13.49 17.92
CA GLY A 10 -13.29 -12.23 17.36
C GLY A 10 -12.56 -11.00 17.90
N THR A 11 -12.28 -10.95 19.21
CA THR A 11 -11.54 -9.83 19.82
C THR A 11 -10.08 -9.81 19.34
N VAL A 12 -9.41 -10.97 19.34
CA VAL A 12 -8.02 -11.08 18.84
C VAL A 12 -7.93 -10.66 17.37
N GLN A 13 -8.90 -11.04 16.53
CA GLN A 13 -8.93 -10.62 15.13
C GLN A 13 -9.14 -9.11 14.98
N ALA A 14 -9.98 -8.50 15.80
CA ALA A 14 -10.20 -7.06 15.79
C ALA A 14 -8.94 -6.29 16.21
N ASP A 15 -8.23 -6.78 17.24
CA ASP A 15 -6.99 -6.17 17.73
C ASP A 15 -5.86 -6.29 16.70
N MET A 16 -5.73 -7.45 16.04
CA MET A 16 -4.79 -7.63 14.93
C MET A 16 -5.06 -6.66 13.78
N LYS A 17 -6.33 -6.49 13.38
CA LYS A 17 -6.72 -5.52 12.34
C LYS A 17 -6.35 -4.09 12.74
N ARG A 18 -6.64 -3.68 13.96
CA ARG A 18 -6.27 -2.34 14.47
C ARG A 18 -4.76 -2.13 14.49
N SER A 19 -4.00 -3.14 14.92
CA SER A 19 -2.53 -3.09 14.92
C SER A 19 -1.96 -2.91 13.50
N GLN A 20 -2.50 -3.62 12.51
CA GLN A 20 -2.07 -3.45 11.11
C GLN A 20 -2.37 -2.05 10.58
N LEU A 21 -3.57 -1.52 10.85
CA LEU A 21 -3.93 -0.15 10.46
C LEU A 21 -2.99 0.88 11.08
N LYS A 22 -2.69 0.74 12.38
CA LYS A 22 -1.75 1.62 13.07
C LYS A 22 -0.36 1.56 12.45
N ARG A 23 0.16 0.36 12.15
CA ARG A 23 1.48 0.20 11.51
C ARG A 23 1.56 0.89 10.15
N VAL A 24 0.49 0.83 9.35
CA VAL A 24 0.43 1.52 8.06
C VAL A 24 0.39 3.03 8.26
N GLN A 25 -0.42 3.54 9.19
CA GLN A 25 -0.50 4.97 9.50
C GLN A 25 0.85 5.51 10.01
N ASP A 26 1.49 4.80 10.95
CA ASP A 26 2.79 5.17 11.50
C ASP A 26 3.89 5.12 10.42
N PHE A 27 3.81 4.17 9.48
CA PHE A 27 4.71 4.12 8.33
C PHE A 27 4.51 5.32 7.39
N GLN A 28 3.25 5.62 7.03
CA GLN A 28 2.91 6.74 6.17
C GLN A 28 3.33 8.09 6.78
N ALA A 29 3.08 8.29 8.08
CA ALA A 29 3.47 9.51 8.77
C ALA A 29 4.99 9.72 8.77
N ARG A 30 5.78 8.66 9.02
CA ARG A 30 7.25 8.74 9.00
C ARG A 30 7.84 9.02 7.62
N HIS A 31 7.13 8.63 6.56
CA HIS A 31 7.61 8.73 5.19
C HIS A 31 6.83 9.75 4.34
N GLN A 32 6.04 10.63 4.96
CA GLN A 32 5.14 11.54 4.26
C GLN A 32 5.85 12.36 3.15
N GLU A 33 6.95 13.02 3.49
CA GLU A 33 7.73 13.83 2.54
C GLU A 33 8.39 12.98 1.44
N PRO A 34 9.23 11.97 1.74
CA PRO A 34 9.89 11.19 0.70
C PRO A 34 8.92 10.35 -0.14
N ALA A 35 7.75 9.97 0.39
CA ALA A 35 6.72 9.27 -0.36
C ALA A 35 6.18 10.12 -1.51
N HIS A 36 5.99 11.42 -1.31
CA HIS A 36 5.50 12.29 -2.39
C HIS A 36 6.46 12.28 -3.58
N THR A 37 7.76 12.50 -3.34
CA THR A 37 8.79 12.47 -4.39
C THR A 37 8.89 11.10 -5.06
N ALA A 38 8.86 10.02 -4.28
CA ALA A 38 8.96 8.65 -4.81
C ALA A 38 7.75 8.26 -5.68
N LEU A 39 6.54 8.67 -5.29
CA LEU A 39 5.32 8.41 -6.08
C LEU A 39 5.31 9.21 -7.38
N THR A 40 5.81 10.45 -7.38
CA THR A 40 5.97 11.24 -8.61
C THR A 40 6.94 10.54 -9.57
N ALA A 41 8.14 10.18 -9.09
CA ALA A 41 9.11 9.48 -9.92
C ALA A 41 8.58 8.14 -10.47
N LEU A 42 7.81 7.41 -9.65
CA LEU A 42 7.20 6.14 -10.07
C LEU A 42 6.17 6.35 -11.18
N LYS A 43 5.34 7.39 -11.07
CA LYS A 43 4.36 7.77 -12.09
C LYS A 43 5.04 8.22 -13.39
N ASP A 44 6.08 9.04 -13.28
CA ASP A 44 6.83 9.53 -14.43
C ASP A 44 7.47 8.36 -15.19
N ALA A 45 8.15 7.45 -14.49
CA ALA A 45 8.77 6.26 -15.09
C ALA A 45 7.74 5.34 -15.78
N ALA A 46 6.53 5.25 -15.22
CA ALA A 46 5.45 4.46 -15.80
C ALA A 46 4.89 5.05 -17.10
N VAL A 47 4.90 6.38 -17.25
CA VAL A 47 4.42 7.08 -18.45
C VAL A 47 5.52 7.21 -19.51
N SER A 48 6.78 7.38 -19.11
CA SER A 48 7.92 7.53 -20.02
C SER A 48 8.37 6.19 -20.66
N GLY A 49 7.92 5.06 -20.13
CA GLY A 49 8.37 3.73 -20.56
C GLY A 49 9.77 3.38 -20.05
N ASP A 50 10.27 4.09 -19.03
CA ASP A 50 11.52 3.80 -18.36
C ASP A 50 11.43 2.50 -17.53
N ASN A 51 12.54 2.10 -16.90
CA ASN A 51 12.55 0.95 -16.02
C ASN A 51 11.78 1.23 -14.71
N VAL A 52 10.47 1.02 -14.76
CA VAL A 52 9.54 1.17 -13.63
C VAL A 52 9.95 0.30 -12.44
N PHE A 53 10.49 -0.90 -12.69
CA PHE A 53 10.88 -1.82 -11.60
C PHE A 53 12.02 -1.24 -10.76
N ALA A 54 12.99 -0.56 -11.37
CA ALA A 54 14.07 0.09 -10.63
C ALA A 54 13.51 1.16 -9.67
N VAL A 55 12.63 2.03 -10.18
CA VAL A 55 11.99 3.09 -9.38
C VAL A 55 11.06 2.52 -8.31
N LEU A 56 10.38 1.41 -8.61
CA LEU A 56 9.53 0.70 -7.66
C LEU A 56 10.31 0.20 -6.44
N MET A 57 11.54 -0.29 -6.62
CA MET A 57 12.39 -0.74 -5.50
C MET A 57 12.70 0.40 -4.53
N ASP A 58 12.88 1.61 -5.03
CA ASP A 58 13.09 2.80 -4.20
C ASP A 58 11.78 3.27 -3.55
N ALA A 59 10.68 3.32 -4.30
CA ALA A 59 9.37 3.69 -3.79
C ALA A 59 8.91 2.76 -2.67
N ALA A 60 9.17 1.45 -2.75
CA ALA A 60 8.79 0.46 -1.74
C ALA A 60 9.45 0.69 -0.36
N ARG A 61 10.52 1.50 -0.28
CA ARG A 61 11.16 1.84 1.00
C ARG A 61 10.36 2.88 1.80
N VAL A 62 9.52 3.68 1.12
CA VAL A 62 8.87 4.86 1.70
C VAL A 62 7.36 4.94 1.41
N CYS A 63 6.85 4.13 0.49
CA CYS A 63 5.44 4.10 0.13
C CYS A 63 4.79 2.80 0.59
N SER A 64 3.56 2.87 1.10
CA SER A 64 2.76 1.67 1.36
C SER A 64 2.31 1.04 0.04
N LEU A 65 1.96 -0.25 0.09
CA LEU A 65 1.43 -0.96 -1.07
C LEU A 65 0.23 -0.23 -1.70
N GLN A 66 -0.69 0.28 -0.87
CA GLN A 66 -1.87 1.01 -1.33
C GLN A 66 -1.46 2.27 -2.11
N GLN A 67 -0.52 3.06 -1.60
CA GLN A 67 -0.04 4.27 -2.29
C GLN A 67 0.56 3.95 -3.67
N ILE A 68 1.33 2.87 -3.77
CA ILE A 68 1.92 2.40 -5.03
C ILE A 68 0.83 1.95 -6.01
N THR A 69 -0.14 1.16 -5.54
CA THR A 69 -1.25 0.69 -6.35
C THR A 69 -2.11 1.84 -6.88
N ASP A 70 -2.43 2.82 -6.03
CA ASP A 70 -3.20 4.01 -6.44
C ASP A 70 -2.44 4.83 -7.49
N ALA A 71 -1.12 5.02 -7.31
CA ALA A 71 -0.28 5.73 -8.28
C ALA A 71 -0.27 5.03 -9.65
N PHE A 72 -0.21 3.70 -9.70
CA PHE A 72 -0.30 2.97 -10.96
C PHE A 72 -1.69 3.06 -11.60
N PHE A 73 -2.77 3.10 -10.81
CA PHE A 73 -4.11 3.31 -11.36
C PHE A 73 -4.29 4.69 -11.99
N GLU A 74 -3.65 5.73 -11.45
CA GLU A 74 -3.68 7.08 -12.01
C GLU A 74 -3.04 7.16 -13.41
N VAL A 75 -1.96 6.42 -13.65
CA VAL A 75 -1.16 6.54 -14.90
C VAL A 75 -1.41 5.43 -15.93
N GLY A 76 -1.67 4.21 -15.49
CA GLY A 76 -1.85 3.04 -16.37
C GLY A 76 -3.31 2.65 -16.60
N GLY A 77 -4.24 3.25 -15.85
CA GLY A 77 -5.63 2.83 -15.80
C GLY A 77 -5.83 1.51 -15.04
N GLN A 78 -7.06 1.24 -14.61
CA GLN A 78 -7.41 -0.06 -14.02
C GLN A 78 -7.43 -1.14 -15.09
N TYR A 79 -6.96 -2.34 -14.74
CA TYR A 79 -7.08 -3.53 -15.57
C TYR A 79 -8.52 -3.67 -16.07
N ARG A 80 -8.72 -3.48 -17.37
CA ARG A 80 -9.98 -3.81 -18.03
C ARG A 80 -9.97 -5.29 -18.34
N ARG A 81 -10.74 -6.08 -17.58
CA ARG A 81 -11.07 -7.44 -18.00
C ARG A 81 -11.79 -7.37 -19.33
N ASN A 82 -11.14 -7.85 -20.39
CA ASN A 82 -11.86 -8.19 -21.60
C ASN A 82 -12.61 -9.49 -21.32
N VAL A 83 -13.94 -9.44 -21.46
CA VAL A 83 -14.84 -10.60 -21.45
C VAL A 83 -15.09 -11.06 -22.87
#